data_AF-A0A7C7E0X4-F1
#
_entry.id   AF-A0A7C7E0X4-F1
#
_cell.length_a   1.000
_cell.length_b   1.000
_cell.length_c   1.000
_cell.angle_alpha   90.00
_cell.angle_beta   90.00
_cell.angle_gamma   90.00
#
_symmetry.space_group_name_H-M   'P 1'
#
loop_
_entity.id
_entity.type
_entity.pdbx_description
1 polymer ?
#
loop_
_entity_poly.entity_id
_entity_poly.type
_entity_poly.pdbx_seq_one_letter_code
_entity_poly.pdbx_strand_id
1 'polypeptide(L)'
;MEHGQKLADICDEIDLRKSLGILKEDGVYAMFLWLEYTSGDDVCMNCFLNFLNEDSIKPLFLNDDKYFRKPFDQFCKDLRDVAKDIDKVFLMKRLLERTLTYALYHRKIASKDGVS
;
A
#
# COMPACT_ATOMS: atom_id res chain seq x y z
N MET A 1 -4.28 -5.50 13.40
CA MET A 1 -4.17 -4.38 12.44
C MET A 1 -5.30 -4.53 11.45
N GLU A 2 -6.36 -3.75 11.62
CA GLU A 2 -7.59 -3.80 10.79
C GLU A 2 -7.31 -3.61 9.29
N HIS A 3 -6.27 -2.85 8.95
CA HIS A 3 -5.92 -2.47 7.57
C HIS A 3 -5.32 -3.61 6.74
N GLY A 4 -4.55 -4.51 7.37
CA GLY A 4 -4.00 -5.68 6.68
C GLY A 4 -5.10 -6.66 6.25
N GLN A 5 -6.17 -6.77 7.04
CA GLN A 5 -7.33 -7.59 6.72
C GLN A 5 -8.13 -7.02 5.54
N LYS A 6 -8.40 -5.71 5.52
CA LYS A 6 -9.07 -5.05 4.40
C LYS A 6 -8.33 -5.24 3.07
N LEU A 7 -7.00 -5.16 3.08
CA LEU A 7 -6.18 -5.44 1.89
C LEU A 7 -6.22 -6.90 1.47
N ALA A 8 -6.25 -7.84 2.41
CA ALA A 8 -6.38 -9.27 2.14
C ALA A 8 -7.72 -9.62 1.49
N ASP A 9 -8.80 -8.97 1.91
CA ASP A 9 -10.15 -9.25 1.40
C ASP A 9 -10.35 -8.73 -0.03
N ILE A 10 -9.67 -7.63 -0.38
CA ILE A 10 -9.88 -6.93 -1.65
C ILE A 10 -8.84 -7.30 -2.72
N CYS A 11 -7.57 -7.35 -2.36
CA CYS A 11 -6.49 -7.64 -3.30
C CYS A 11 -6.20 -9.13 -3.36
N ASP A 12 -5.94 -9.66 -4.56
CA ASP A 12 -5.57 -11.05 -4.72
C ASP A 12 -4.19 -11.37 -4.12
N GLU A 13 -3.91 -12.65 -3.87
CA GLU A 13 -2.65 -13.04 -3.23
C GLU A 13 -1.43 -12.77 -4.13
N ILE A 14 -1.62 -12.86 -5.45
CA ILE A 14 -0.56 -12.66 -6.44
C ILE A 14 -0.12 -11.19 -6.40
N ASP A 15 -1.07 -10.27 -6.40
CA ASP A 15 -0.87 -8.83 -6.34
C ASP A 15 -0.25 -8.41 -5.02
N LEU A 16 -0.71 -8.97 -3.90
CA LEU A 16 -0.10 -8.71 -2.59
C LEU A 16 1.37 -9.20 -2.53
N ARG A 17 1.67 -10.38 -3.08
CA ARG A 17 3.04 -10.92 -3.12
C ARG A 17 3.95 -10.12 -4.04
N LYS A 18 3.47 -9.77 -5.24
CA LYS A 18 4.23 -8.96 -6.20
C LYS A 18 4.49 -7.56 -5.65
N SER A 19 3.46 -6.91 -5.10
CA SER A 19 3.61 -5.61 -4.43
C SER A 19 4.66 -5.67 -3.32
N LEU A 20 4.62 -6.70 -2.47
CA LEU A 20 5.61 -6.86 -1.40
C LEU A 20 7.03 -7.12 -1.93
N GLY A 21 7.17 -7.89 -3.00
CA GLY A 21 8.46 -8.13 -3.65
C GLY A 21 9.07 -6.84 -4.19
N ILE A 22 8.31 -6.11 -5.00
CA ILE A 22 8.75 -4.84 -5.61
C ILE A 22 9.03 -3.79 -4.54
N LEU A 23 8.18 -3.69 -3.51
CA LEU A 23 8.42 -2.77 -2.40
C LEU A 23 9.76 -3.03 -1.69
N LYS A 24 10.13 -4.29 -1.51
CA LYS A 24 11.38 -4.69 -0.86
C LYS A 24 12.60 -4.37 -1.73
N GLU A 25 12.54 -4.73 -3.01
CA GLU A 25 13.67 -4.64 -3.94
C GLU A 25 13.83 -3.23 -4.52
N ASP A 26 12.75 -2.65 -5.06
CA ASP A 26 12.78 -1.42 -5.84
C ASP A 26 12.17 -0.21 -5.10
N GLY A 27 11.40 -0.45 -4.04
CA GLY A 27 10.89 0.59 -3.14
C GLY A 27 9.48 1.09 -3.44
N VAL A 28 9.08 2.15 -2.73
CA VAL A 28 7.70 2.63 -2.67
C VAL A 28 7.17 3.06 -4.04
N TYR A 29 7.93 3.87 -4.76
CA TYR A 29 7.50 4.36 -6.08
C TYR A 29 7.27 3.21 -7.07
N ALA A 30 8.22 2.27 -7.15
CA ALA A 30 8.14 1.14 -8.07
C ALA A 30 6.92 0.26 -7.78
N MET A 31 6.61 0.02 -6.49
CA MET A 31 5.42 -0.73 -6.10
C MET A 31 4.13 -0.06 -6.61
N PHE A 32 3.99 1.25 -6.40
CA PHE A 32 2.80 1.99 -6.83
C PHE A 32 2.71 2.13 -8.36
N LEU A 33 3.84 2.29 -9.04
CA LEU A 33 3.88 2.28 -10.51
C LEU A 33 3.44 0.92 -11.08
N TRP A 34 3.89 -0.16 -10.45
CA TRP A 34 3.49 -1.50 -10.85
C TRP A 34 1.98 -1.72 -10.63
N LEU A 35 1.43 -1.25 -9.51
CA LEU A 35 0.00 -1.31 -9.22
C LEU A 35 -0.82 -0.52 -10.27
N GLU A 36 -0.40 0.69 -10.61
CA GLU A 36 -1.06 1.49 -11.66
C GLU A 36 -1.08 0.77 -13.02
N TYR A 37 0.02 0.12 -13.39
CA TYR A 37 0.16 -0.47 -14.73
C TYR A 37 -0.41 -1.89 -14.85
N THR A 38 -0.38 -2.66 -13.76
CA THR A 38 -0.58 -4.12 -13.81
C THR A 38 -1.88 -4.56 -13.18
N SER A 39 -2.30 -3.93 -12.09
CA SER A 39 -3.65 -4.07 -11.58
C SER A 39 -4.53 -3.15 -12.41
N GLY A 40 -4.95 -3.62 -13.59
CA GLY A 40 -5.87 -2.90 -14.49
C GLY A 40 -7.24 -2.56 -13.87
N ASP A 41 -7.44 -2.92 -12.61
CA ASP A 41 -8.55 -2.48 -11.77
C ASP A 41 -8.02 -1.57 -10.65
N ASP A 42 -8.59 -0.38 -10.59
CA ASP A 42 -8.16 0.74 -9.74
C ASP A 42 -8.35 0.44 -8.22
N VAL A 43 -8.88 -0.74 -7.92
CA VAL A 43 -9.31 -1.26 -6.63
C VAL A 43 -8.15 -1.42 -5.65
N CYS A 44 -7.05 -2.10 -6.03
CA CYS A 44 -5.92 -2.26 -5.12
C CYS A 44 -5.20 -0.94 -4.86
N MET A 45 -5.02 -0.13 -5.90
CA MET A 45 -4.50 1.23 -5.77
C MET A 45 -5.37 2.08 -4.82
N ASN A 46 -6.69 2.03 -4.97
CA ASN A 46 -7.65 2.67 -4.07
C ASN A 46 -7.50 2.20 -2.62
N CYS A 47 -7.29 0.90 -2.39
CA CYS A 47 -7.12 0.36 -1.04
C CYS A 47 -5.89 0.95 -0.35
N PHE A 48 -4.75 1.02 -1.06
CA PHE A 48 -3.55 1.63 -0.51
C PHE A 48 -3.70 3.13 -0.29
N LEU A 49 -4.33 3.85 -1.21
CA LEU A 49 -4.59 5.28 -1.06
C LEU A 49 -5.50 5.56 0.13
N ASN A 50 -6.57 4.79 0.29
CA ASN A 50 -7.48 4.89 1.43
C ASN A 50 -6.71 4.66 2.73
N PHE A 51 -5.90 3.60 2.80
CA PHE A 51 -5.04 3.32 3.94
C PHE A 51 -4.08 4.46 4.27
N LEU A 52 -3.39 5.02 3.26
CA LEU A 52 -2.45 6.12 3.45
C LEU A 52 -3.14 7.44 3.84
N ASN A 53 -4.42 7.59 3.51
CA ASN A 53 -5.22 8.77 3.82
C ASN A 53 -6.01 8.66 5.13
N GLU A 54 -5.91 7.55 5.85
CA GLU A 54 -6.53 7.41 7.17
C GLU A 54 -5.98 8.48 8.14
N ASP A 55 -6.86 9.01 9.01
CA ASP A 55 -6.51 10.11 9.93
C ASP A 55 -5.34 9.79 10.87
N SER A 56 -5.11 8.50 11.16
CA SER A 56 -4.00 8.03 11.99
C SER A 56 -2.68 7.83 11.22
N ILE A 57 -2.74 7.73 9.89
CA ILE A 57 -1.61 7.40 9.02
C ILE A 57 -1.14 8.61 8.22
N LYS A 58 -2.08 9.36 7.64
CA LYS A 58 -1.84 10.54 6.81
C LYS A 58 -0.89 11.57 7.44
N PRO A 59 -1.03 11.94 8.75
CA PRO A 59 -0.16 12.93 9.37
C PRO A 59 1.31 12.50 9.47
N LEU A 60 1.61 11.20 9.32
CA LEU A 60 2.98 10.69 9.31
C LEU A 60 3.74 11.12 8.04
N PHE A 61 3.02 11.44 6.95
CA PHE A 61 3.60 11.67 5.64
C PHE A 61 3.31 13.07 5.12
N LEU A 62 2.06 13.52 5.25
CA LEU A 62 1.55 14.77 4.73
C LEU A 62 1.09 15.68 5.87
N ASN A 63 1.05 16.99 5.63
CA ASN A 63 0.43 17.94 6.55
C ASN A 63 -1.10 17.73 6.56
N ASP A 64 -1.77 18.16 7.63
CA ASP A 64 -3.19 17.88 7.89
C ASP A 64 -4.15 18.32 6.77
N ASP A 65 -3.77 19.33 5.98
CA ASP A 65 -4.52 19.89 4.85
C ASP A 65 -4.35 19.11 3.53
N LYS A 66 -3.40 18.19 3.46
CA LYS A 66 -3.09 17.40 2.26
C LYS A 66 -3.56 15.95 2.38
N TYR A 67 -3.76 15.31 1.22
CA TYR A 67 -4.09 13.90 1.08
C TYR A 67 -3.44 13.34 -0.19
N PHE A 68 -3.20 12.03 -0.23
CA PHE A 68 -2.73 11.32 -1.42
C PHE A 68 -3.86 11.25 -2.44
N ARG A 69 -3.65 11.86 -3.61
CA ARG A 69 -4.67 12.10 -4.62
C ARG A 69 -4.59 11.14 -5.80
N LYS A 70 -5.73 11.01 -6.48
CA LYS A 70 -5.82 10.51 -7.86
C LYS A 70 -5.89 11.66 -8.86
N PRO A 71 -5.51 11.46 -10.13
CA PRO A 71 -4.97 10.23 -10.74
C PRO A 71 -3.53 9.94 -10.31
N PHE A 72 -2.92 8.87 -10.85
CA PHE A 72 -1.55 8.46 -10.49
C PHE A 72 -0.50 9.57 -10.64
N ASP A 73 -0.68 10.49 -11.59
CA ASP A 73 0.21 11.65 -11.76
C ASP A 73 0.16 12.59 -10.54
N GLN A 74 -1.03 12.74 -9.93
CA GLN A 74 -1.22 13.55 -8.75
C GLN A 74 -0.69 12.83 -7.51
N PHE A 75 -0.89 11.51 -7.41
CA PHE A 75 -0.24 10.67 -6.41
C PHE A 75 1.29 10.81 -6.47
N CYS A 76 1.88 10.80 -7.67
CA CYS A 76 3.32 10.99 -7.85
C CYS A 76 3.81 12.33 -7.31
N LYS A 77 3.02 13.40 -7.44
CA LYS A 77 3.35 14.72 -6.87
C LYS A 77 3.30 14.68 -5.34
N ASP A 78 2.31 14.00 -4.77
CA ASP A 78 2.18 13.84 -3.32
C ASP A 78 3.31 12.98 -2.75
N LEU A 79 3.66 11.88 -3.43
CA LEU A 79 4.78 11.03 -3.06
C LEU A 79 6.12 11.77 -3.19
N ARG A 80 6.26 12.68 -4.17
CA ARG A 80 7.45 13.54 -4.30
C ARG A 80 7.59 14.48 -3.11
N ASP A 81 6.49 15.00 -2.57
CA ASP A 81 6.52 15.80 -1.34
C ASP A 81 6.99 14.97 -0.14
N VAL A 82 6.53 13.72 -0.02
CA VAL A 82 7.03 12.77 1.01
C VAL A 82 8.52 12.49 0.81
N ALA A 83 8.95 12.31 -0.44
CA ALA A 83 10.34 11.98 -0.80
C ALA A 83 11.36 13.08 -0.52
N LYS A 84 10.92 14.31 -0.18
CA LYS A 84 11.81 15.37 0.33
C LYS A 84 12.38 15.04 1.71
N ASP A 85 11.72 14.15 2.44
CA ASP A 85 12.14 13.69 3.76
C ASP A 85 12.37 12.17 3.69
N ILE A 86 13.64 11.77 3.74
CA ILE A 86 14.03 10.37 3.57
C ILE A 86 13.48 9.49 4.70
N ASP A 87 13.33 10.02 5.91
CA ASP A 87 12.81 9.27 7.05
C ASP A 87 11.33 8.93 6.84
N LYS A 88 10.57 9.85 6.24
CA LYS A 88 9.17 9.58 5.84
C LYS A 88 9.08 8.51 4.77
N VAL A 89 9.99 8.48 3.81
CA VAL A 89 10.05 7.42 2.79
C VAL A 89 10.32 6.06 3.43
N PHE A 90 11.31 5.98 4.32
CA PHE A 90 11.61 4.74 5.04
C PHE A 90 10.46 4.29 5.94
N LEU A 91 9.80 5.24 6.61
CA LEU A 91 8.62 4.98 7.42
C LEU A 91 7.49 4.41 6.56
N MET A 92 7.22 5.01 5.39
CA MET A 92 6.19 4.53 4.47
C MET A 92 6.50 3.13 3.97
N LYS A 93 7.76 2.87 3.57
CA LYS A 93 8.20 1.54 3.16
C LYS A 93 7.95 0.50 4.26
N ARG A 94 8.42 0.77 5.48
CA ARG A 94 8.24 -0.15 6.63
C ARG A 94 6.77 -0.38 6.97
N LEU A 95 5.95 0.67 6.91
CA LEU A 95 4.52 0.57 7.18
C LEU A 95 3.83 -0.34 6.15
N LEU A 96 4.07 -0.08 4.86
CA LEU A 96 3.52 -0.87 3.76
C LEU A 96 4.00 -2.33 3.81
N GLU A 97 5.28 -2.57 4.09
CA GLU A 97 5.85 -3.92 4.23
C GLU A 97 5.14 -4.71 5.34
N ARG A 98 4.92 -4.09 6.50
CA ARG A 98 4.19 -4.72 7.61
C ARG A 98 2.75 -4.98 7.21
N THR A 99 2.04 -3.99 6.67
CA THR A 99 0.64 -4.15 6.28
C THR A 99 0.46 -5.28 5.26
N LEU A 100 1.29 -5.33 4.22
CA LEU A 100 1.31 -6.40 3.23
C LEU A 100 1.64 -7.77 3.82
N THR A 101 2.61 -7.84 4.73
CA THR A 101 2.97 -9.08 5.43
C THR A 101 1.80 -9.62 6.23
N TYR A 102 1.08 -8.74 6.94
CA TYR A 102 -0.12 -9.13 7.68
C TYR A 102 -1.27 -9.53 6.74
N ALA A 103 -1.47 -8.83 5.63
CA ALA A 103 -2.47 -9.20 4.63
C ALA A 103 -2.24 -10.61 4.08
N LEU A 104 -0.99 -10.93 3.72
CA LEU A 104 -0.60 -12.27 3.27
C LEU A 104 -0.77 -13.34 4.35
N TYR A 105 -0.47 -13.00 5.60
CA TYR A 105 -0.67 -13.90 6.73
C TYR A 105 -2.16 -14.24 6.93
N HIS A 106 -3.04 -13.23 6.86
CA HIS A 106 -4.49 -13.43 6.97
C HIS A 106 -5.03 -14.29 5.82
N ARG A 107 -4.60 -14.06 4.58
CA ARG A 107 -4.97 -14.93 3.44
C ARG A 107 -4.52 -16.37 3.64
N LYS A 108 -3.30 -16.60 4.13
CA LYS A 108 -2.77 -17.94 4.38
C LYS A 108 -3.56 -18.72 5.45
N ILE A 109 -4.09 -18.01 6.45
CA ILE A 109 -4.98 -18.63 7.45
C ILE A 109 -6.33 -18.95 6.80
N ALA A 110 -6.95 -17.99 6.11
CA ALA A 110 -8.23 -18.22 5.43
C ALA A 110 -8.16 -19.38 4.42
N SER A 111 -7.05 -19.54 3.69
CA SER A 111 -6.85 -20.67 2.77
C SER A 111 -6.68 -22.01 3.49
N LYS A 112 -6.19 -22.02 4.74
CA LYS A 112 -6.02 -23.24 5.54
C LYS A 112 -7.33 -23.66 6.22
N ASP A 113 -8.14 -22.71 6.63
CA ASP A 113 -9.43 -22.95 7.29
C ASP A 113 -10.53 -23.34 6.28
N GLY A 114 -10.35 -23.04 4.99
CA GLY A 114 -11.23 -23.46 3.88
C GLY A 114 -10.97 -24.86 3.31
N VAL A 115 -10.10 -25.65 3.96
CA VAL A 115 -9.90 -27.08 3.65
C VAL A 115 -10.44 -27.90 4.83
N SER A 116 -11.75 -28.13 4.83
CA SER A 116 -12.44 -29.16 5.61
C SER A 116 -13.63 -29.68 4.83
#